data_AF-A0A522R3H8-F1
#
_entry.id   AF-A0A522R3H8-F1
#
_cell.length_a   1.000
_cell.length_b   1.000
_cell.length_c   1.000
_cell.angle_alpha   90.00
_cell.angle_beta   90.00
_cell.angle_gamma   90.00
#
_symmetry.space_group_name_H-M   'P 1'
#
loop_
_entity.id
_entity.type
_entity.pdbx_description
1 polymer ?
#
loop_
_entity_poly.entity_id
_entity_poly.type
_entity_poly.pdbx_seq_one_letter_code
_entity_poly.pdbx_strand_id
1 'polypeptide(L)' 'MISSLFAAATCVGCGCTDHRACTNPHSGEPCSWLRVDRAKGTGVCSECPDFTSRWDAEAGEPGAAGITPTDHTPPNP' A
#
# COMPACT_ATOMS: atom_id res chain seq x y z
N MET A 1 -29.65 -2.50 -15.99
CA MET A 1 -28.44 -3.27 -15.65
C MET A 1 -27.41 -2.29 -15.06
N ILE A 2 -27.51 -1.95 -13.78
CA ILE A 2 -26.66 -0.93 -13.11
C ILE A 2 -25.66 -1.57 -12.13
N SER A 3 -25.37 -2.86 -12.30
CA SER A 3 -24.78 -3.72 -11.27
C SER A 3 -23.27 -3.58 -11.05
N SER A 4 -22.60 -2.52 -11.52
CA SER A 4 -21.12 -2.45 -11.45
C SER A 4 -20.52 -1.05 -11.27
N LEU A 5 -21.29 -0.07 -10.79
CA LEU A 5 -20.75 1.30 -10.59
C LEU A 5 -19.82 1.43 -9.37
N PHE A 6 -19.71 0.40 -8.52
CA PHE A 6 -18.65 0.33 -7.53
C PHE A 6 -17.39 -0.24 -8.19
N ALA A 7 -16.46 0.63 -8.54
CA ALA A 7 -15.15 0.23 -9.02
C ALA A 7 -14.48 -0.66 -7.95
N ALA A 8 -14.34 -1.95 -8.25
CA ALA A 8 -13.62 -2.86 -7.38
C ALA A 8 -12.17 -2.39 -7.28
N ALA A 9 -11.70 -2.17 -6.05
CA ALA A 9 -10.31 -1.76 -5.87
C ALA A 9 -9.38 -2.95 -6.12
N THR A 10 -8.27 -2.70 -6.80
CA THR A 10 -7.26 -3.72 -7.10
C THR A 10 -5.95 -3.39 -6.39
N CYS A 11 -5.36 -4.38 -5.72
CA CYS A 11 -4.08 -4.21 -5.05
C CYS A 11 -2.95 -4.06 -6.08
N VAL A 12 -2.14 -3.02 -5.96
CA VAL A 12 -1.03 -2.76 -6.91
C VAL A 12 0.14 -3.74 -6.75
N GLY A 13 0.23 -4.44 -5.62
CA GLY A 13 1.27 -5.44 -5.36
C GLY A 13 0.89 -6.83 -5.86
N CYS A 14 -0.16 -7.42 -5.30
CA CYS A 14 -0.58 -8.81 -5.59
C CYS A 14 -1.78 -8.93 -6.53
N GLY A 15 -2.48 -7.84 -6.85
CA GLY A 15 -3.67 -7.87 -7.71
C GLY A 15 -4.95 -8.37 -7.03
N CYS A 16 -4.97 -8.55 -5.70
CA CYS A 16 -6.20 -8.90 -4.99
C CYS A 16 -7.28 -7.81 -5.13
N THR A 17 -8.55 -8.19 -5.07
CA THR A 17 -9.70 -7.28 -5.20
C THR A 17 -10.69 -7.46 -4.05
N ASP A 18 -11.68 -6.59 -3.91
CA ASP A 18 -12.74 -6.69 -2.88
C ASP A 18 -13.43 -8.08 -2.86
N HIS A 19 -13.50 -8.76 -4.00
CA HIS A 19 -14.13 -10.08 -4.14
C HIS A 19 -13.12 -11.23 -4.21
N ARG A 20 -11.81 -10.94 -4.28
CA ARG A 20 -10.74 -11.94 -4.39
C ARG A 20 -9.56 -11.51 -3.53
N ALA A 21 -9.60 -11.89 -2.25
CA ALA A 21 -8.48 -11.72 -1.35
C ALA A 21 -7.37 -12.75 -1.65
N CYS A 22 -6.13 -12.32 -1.55
CA CYS A 22 -4.97 -13.18 -1.35
C CYS A 22 -5.04 -13.91 -0.01
N THR A 23 -4.35 -15.05 0.11
CA THR A 23 -4.20 -15.76 1.37
C THR A 23 -2.79 -15.56 1.89
N ASN A 24 -2.66 -15.11 3.14
CA ASN A 24 -1.37 -14.95 3.80
C ASN A 24 -0.67 -16.32 3.90
N PRO A 25 0.55 -16.49 3.37
CA PRO A 25 1.27 -17.75 3.39
C PRO A 25 1.70 -18.19 4.80
N HIS A 26 1.77 -17.26 5.75
CA HIS A 26 2.17 -17.55 7.13
C HIS A 26 1.00 -17.94 8.03
N SER A 27 -0.12 -17.21 7.95
CA SER A 27 -1.30 -17.45 8.81
C SER A 27 -2.40 -18.26 8.14
N GLY A 28 -2.41 -18.37 6.81
CA GLY A 28 -3.52 -18.97 6.05
C GLY A 28 -4.79 -18.11 6.00
N GLU A 29 -4.74 -16.88 6.50
CA GLU A 29 -5.87 -15.97 6.58
C GLU A 29 -6.00 -15.10 5.32
N PRO A 30 -7.22 -14.71 4.91
CA PRO A 30 -7.40 -13.79 3.80
C PRO A 30 -6.80 -12.42 4.12
N CYS A 31 -6.10 -11.85 3.15
CA CYS A 31 -5.54 -10.52 3.25
C CYS A 31 -6.64 -9.45 3.33
N SER A 32 -6.36 -8.36 4.03
CA SER A 32 -7.29 -7.25 4.23
C SER A 32 -6.70 -5.96 3.69
N TRP A 33 -7.55 -4.99 3.32
CA TRP A 33 -7.10 -3.68 2.83
C TRP A 33 -6.40 -2.88 3.94
N LEU A 34 -5.14 -2.50 3.74
CA LEU A 34 -4.44 -1.54 4.60
C LEU A 34 -4.69 -0.10 4.14
N ARG A 35 -4.64 0.11 2.83
CA ARG A 35 -4.95 1.37 2.15
C ARG A 35 -5.77 1.07 0.90
N VAL A 36 -6.82 1.84 0.63
CA VAL A 36 -7.65 1.65 -0.56
C VAL A 36 -8.24 2.97 -1.00
N ASP A 37 -8.06 3.30 -2.28
CA ASP A 37 -8.70 4.42 -2.94
C ASP A 37 -9.72 3.87 -3.95
N ARG A 38 -10.98 3.80 -3.51
CA ARG A 38 -12.09 3.31 -4.32
C ARG A 38 -12.47 4.26 -5.44
N ALA A 39 -12.04 5.53 -5.39
CA ALA A 39 -12.27 6.48 -6.47
C ALA A 39 -11.34 6.19 -7.66
N LYS A 40 -10.10 5.78 -7.38
CA LYS A 40 -9.12 5.33 -8.38
C LYS A 40 -9.23 3.83 -8.71
N GLY A 41 -9.94 3.05 -7.88
CA GLY A 41 -10.04 1.60 -8.05
C GLY A 41 -8.73 0.87 -7.73
N THR A 42 -7.90 1.45 -6.86
CA THR A 42 -6.57 0.93 -6.53
C THR A 42 -6.38 0.89 -5.02
N GLY A 43 -5.54 -0.03 -4.52
CA GLY A 43 -5.22 -0.11 -3.10
C GLY A 43 -3.97 -0.94 -2.81
N VAL A 44 -3.74 -1.17 -1.52
CA VAL A 44 -2.69 -2.03 -0.99
C VAL A 44 -3.25 -2.89 0.14
N CYS A 45 -3.08 -4.21 0.03
CA CYS A 45 -3.49 -5.17 1.04
C CYS A 45 -2.40 -5.45 2.08
N SER A 46 -2.75 -6.14 3.16
CA SER A 46 -1.84 -6.55 4.24
C SER A 46 -0.67 -7.42 3.81
N GLU A 47 -0.83 -8.17 2.73
CA GLU A 47 0.21 -9.01 2.11
C GLU A 47 1.23 -8.22 1.27
N CYS A 48 0.98 -6.92 1.03
CA CYS A 48 1.85 -6.08 0.22
C CYS A 48 2.34 -4.85 1.01
N PRO A 49 2.93 -5.03 2.21
CA PRO A 49 3.34 -3.90 3.05
C PRO A 49 4.38 -3.00 2.37
N ASP A 50 5.21 -3.56 1.48
CA ASP A 50 6.22 -2.79 0.74
C ASP A 50 5.62 -1.65 -0.11
N PHE A 51 4.43 -1.88 -0.66
CA PHE A 51 3.71 -0.88 -1.44
C PHE A 51 2.96 0.13 -0.55
N THR A 52 2.72 -0.19 0.73
CA THR A 52 2.02 0.72 1.64
C THR A 52 2.85 1.96 1.97
N SER A 53 4.18 1.83 2.09
CA SER A 53 5.05 2.97 2.37
C SER A 53 5.06 3.97 1.22
N ARG A 54 5.07 3.48 -0.03
CA ARG A 54 4.95 4.34 -1.23
C ARG A 54 3.57 4.98 -1.29
N TRP A 55 2.51 4.22 -1.00
CA TRP A 55 1.13 4.70 -0.95
C TRP A 55 0.90 5.79 0.10
N ASP A 56 1.51 5.65 1.28
CA ASP A 56 1.40 6.65 2.34
C ASP A 56 2.20 7.91 2.01
N ALA A 57 3.35 7.76 1.35
CA ALA A 57 4.17 8.89 0.88
C ALA A 57 3.52 9.70 -0.26
N GLU A 58 2.62 9.10 -1.04
CA GLU A 58 1.84 9.80 -2.07
C GLU A 58 0.47 10.32 -1.56
N ALA A 59 -0.08 9.72 -0.50
CA ALA A 59 -1.31 10.16 0.15
C ALA A 59 -1.08 11.24 1.22
N GLY A 60 0.08 11.26 1.86
CA GLY A 60 0.58 12.38 2.64
C GLY A 60 1.26 13.38 1.69
N GLU A 61 0.68 14.56 1.56
CA GLU A 61 1.14 15.67 0.70
C GLU A 61 2.67 15.93 0.72
N PRO A 62 3.26 16.60 -0.30
CA PRO A 62 4.68 16.95 -0.38
C PRO A 62 5.12 17.85 0.80
N GLY A 63 5.43 17.25 1.95
CA GLY A 63 5.64 18.04 3.17
C GLY A 63 6.18 17.28 4.38
N ALA A 64 6.52 16.00 4.27
CA ALA A 64 7.13 15.26 5.38
C ALA A 64 8.30 14.34 4.99
N ALA A 65 8.84 14.48 3.78
CA ALA A 65 10.19 14.01 3.48
C ALA A 65 11.12 15.22 3.47
N GLY A 66 11.46 15.69 4.68
CA GLY A 66 12.77 16.28 4.89
C GLY A 66 13.82 15.24 4.52
N ILE A 67 14.19 15.23 3.24
CA ILE A 67 15.49 14.80 2.72
C ILE A 67 16.59 15.43 3.62
N THR A 68 17.67 14.80 4.08
CA THR A 68 18.26 13.44 3.99
C THR A 68 19.35 13.42 5.11
N PRO A 69 20.54 12.84 4.93
CA PRO A 69 21.01 11.46 5.03
C PRO A 69 21.77 11.19 6.36
N THR A 70 22.04 9.93 6.69
CA THR A 70 22.96 9.54 7.77
C THR A 70 24.30 10.29 7.64
N ASP A 71 24.57 11.16 8.61
CA ASP A 71 25.89 11.70 8.90
C ASP A 71 26.77 10.58 9.49
N HIS A 72 27.49 9.87 8.63
CA HIS A 72 28.67 9.13 9.04
C HIS A 72 29.83 10.13 9.14
N THR A 73 29.89 10.90 10.23
CA THR A 73 31.14 11.57 10.63
C THR A 73 32.05 10.54 11.30
N PRO A 74 33.21 10.17 10.73
CA PRO A 74 34.22 9.42 11.48
C PRO A 74 34.79 10.29 12.60
N PRO A 75 35.04 9.75 13.81
CA PRO A 75 35.74 10.49 14.85
C PRO A 75 37.18 10.78 14.38
N ASN A 76 37.57 12.05 14.41
CA ASN A 76 38.93 12.49 14.11
C ASN A 76 39.76 12.60 15.40
N PRO A 77 41.09 12.53 15.29
CA PRO A 77 41.97 11.47 15.78
C PRO A 77 42.24 11.48 17.29
#